data_AF-R7TQL7-F1
#
_entry.id   AF-R7TQL7-F1
#
_cell.length_a   1.000
_cell.length_b   1.000
_cell.length_c   1.000
_cell.angle_alpha   90.00
_cell.angle_beta   90.00
_cell.angle_gamma   90.00
#
_symmetry.space_group_name_H-M   'P 1'
#
loop_
_entity.id
_entity.type
_entity.pdbx_description
1 polymer ?
#
loop_
_entity_poly.entity_id
_entity_poly.type
_entity_poly.pdbx_seq_one_letter_code
_entity_poly.pdbx_strand_id
1 'polypeptide(L)'
;MGKGVHTENGKLIKNNGSTEYDVTEKTITPMGGFPHYGEVNQDFIMLGGCCMGPKKRVITLRKSLLTHTKRKALEKMNLKFIDTSSKFGHGRFQTHQEKRNFMGPLKKDRIKEELAAA
;
A
#
# COMPACT_ATOMS: atom_id res chain seq x y z
N MET A 1 4.35 0.73 -14.22
CA MET A 1 3.25 1.32 -13.42
C MET A 1 2.77 0.27 -12.45
N GLY A 2 2.36 0.67 -11.24
CA GLY A 2 1.78 -0.26 -10.27
C GLY A 2 0.35 -0.58 -10.68
N LYS A 3 -0.01 -1.86 -10.72
CA LYS A 3 -1.37 -2.28 -11.05
C LYS A 3 -2.32 -2.05 -9.87
N GLY A 4 -3.53 -1.62 -10.17
CA GLY A 4 -4.63 -1.56 -9.20
C GLY A 4 -5.02 -2.93 -8.66
N VAL A 5 -5.91 -2.93 -7.68
CA VAL A 5 -6.56 -4.17 -7.21
C VAL A 5 -7.47 -4.65 -8.33
N HIS A 6 -7.19 -5.83 -8.86
CA HIS A 6 -7.90 -6.38 -10.02
C HIS A 6 -8.27 -7.84 -9.79
N THR A 7 -9.25 -8.33 -10.55
CA THR A 7 -9.69 -9.72 -10.50
C THR A 7 -9.17 -10.43 -11.73
N GLU A 8 -8.38 -11.49 -11.54
CA GLU A 8 -8.01 -12.43 -12.60
C GLU A 8 -8.53 -13.80 -12.22
N ASN A 9 -9.20 -14.48 -13.16
CA ASN A 9 -9.73 -15.84 -12.99
C ASN A 9 -10.64 -16.01 -11.74
N GLY A 10 -11.42 -14.98 -11.40
CA GLY A 10 -12.31 -14.97 -10.23
C GLY A 10 -11.61 -14.78 -8.88
N LYS A 11 -10.28 -14.66 -8.86
CA LYS A 11 -9.50 -14.36 -7.64
C LYS A 11 -9.11 -12.88 -7.62
N LEU A 12 -9.39 -12.22 -6.49
CA LEU A 12 -9.05 -10.83 -6.27
C LEU A 12 -7.56 -10.71 -5.91
N ILE A 13 -6.76 -10.12 -6.80
CA ILE A 13 -5.33 -9.93 -6.64
C ILE A 13 -5.07 -8.62 -5.89
N LYS A 14 -4.51 -8.75 -4.67
CA LYS A 14 -4.28 -7.63 -3.73
C LYS A 14 -2.80 -7.44 -3.35
N ASN A 15 -1.87 -7.94 -4.15
CA ASN A 15 -0.43 -7.96 -3.86
C ASN A 15 0.34 -6.77 -4.48
N ASN A 16 -0.34 -5.65 -4.74
CA ASN A 16 0.30 -4.49 -5.40
C ASN A 16 1.25 -3.69 -4.49
N GLY A 17 1.34 -4.04 -3.20
CA GLY A 17 2.35 -3.56 -2.26
C GLY A 17 3.42 -4.60 -1.92
N SER A 18 3.38 -5.79 -2.52
CA SER A 18 4.39 -6.84 -2.37
C SER A 18 5.56 -6.60 -3.34
N THR A 19 6.74 -7.13 -3.00
CA THR A 19 7.94 -7.07 -3.87
C THR A 19 8.53 -8.46 -4.06
N GLU A 20 9.53 -8.61 -4.92
CA GLU A 20 10.25 -9.89 -5.07
C GLU A 20 10.95 -10.34 -3.78
N TYR A 21 11.35 -9.39 -2.93
CA TYR A 21 12.04 -9.65 -1.66
C TYR A 21 11.07 -9.74 -0.47
N ASP A 22 9.92 -9.09 -0.56
CA ASP A 22 8.86 -9.11 0.45
C ASP A 22 7.60 -9.75 -0.12
N VAL A 23 7.50 -11.06 0.12
CA VAL A 23 6.41 -11.93 -0.33
C VAL A 23 5.10 -11.73 0.45
N THR A 24 5.08 -10.84 1.44
CA THR A 24 3.87 -10.56 2.23
C THR A 24 2.76 -10.05 1.32
N GLU A 25 1.62 -10.74 1.27
CA GLU A 25 0.45 -10.32 0.50
C GLU A 25 -0.16 -9.06 1.11
N LYS A 26 0.16 -7.90 0.53
CA LYS A 26 -0.31 -6.60 1.01
C LYS A 26 -0.56 -5.63 -0.15
N THR A 27 -1.51 -4.74 0.08
CA THR A 27 -1.84 -3.67 -0.87
C THR A 27 -0.98 -2.43 -0.62
N ILE A 28 -0.83 -1.57 -1.63
CA ILE A 28 -0.18 -0.26 -1.48
C ILE A 28 -0.88 0.66 -0.48
N THR A 29 -2.19 0.46 -0.28
CA THR A 29 -2.98 1.21 0.70
C THR A 29 -2.54 0.82 2.11
N PRO A 30 -2.09 1.77 2.95
CA PRO A 30 -1.65 1.48 4.30
C PRO A 30 -2.83 1.05 5.19
N MET A 31 -2.54 0.43 6.32
CA MET A 31 -3.59 0.07 7.29
C MET A 31 -4.41 1.30 7.71
N GLY A 32 -5.73 1.23 7.51
CA GLY A 32 -6.65 2.35 7.78
C GLY A 32 -6.77 3.38 6.64
N GLY A 33 -6.10 3.15 5.51
CA GLY A 33 -6.15 4.01 4.33
C GLY A 33 -5.19 5.19 4.39
N PHE A 34 -5.03 5.88 3.25
CA PHE A 34 -4.27 7.12 3.18
C PHE A 34 -5.05 8.23 3.90
N PRO A 35 -4.47 8.94 4.90
CA PRO A 35 -5.21 9.94 5.67
C PRO A 35 -5.77 11.04 4.79
N HIS A 36 -7.07 11.31 4.87
CA HIS A 36 -7.80 12.25 4.02
C HIS A 36 -7.82 11.91 2.52
N TYR A 37 -7.45 10.69 2.10
CA TYR A 37 -7.64 10.23 0.72
C TYR A 37 -8.57 9.02 0.69
N GLY A 38 -8.19 7.94 1.39
CA GLY A 38 -8.90 6.66 1.38
C GLY A 38 -8.04 5.55 0.78
N GLU A 39 -8.67 4.67 0.03
CA GLU A 39 -8.05 3.49 -0.57
C GLU A 39 -7.63 3.75 -2.02
N VAL A 40 -6.51 3.14 -2.43
CA VAL A 40 -6.02 3.17 -3.81
C VAL A 40 -6.33 1.81 -4.45
N ASN A 41 -7.41 1.77 -5.23
CA ASN A 41 -7.88 0.54 -5.89
C ASN A 41 -7.50 0.48 -7.38
N GLN A 42 -7.08 1.60 -7.97
CA GLN A 42 -6.73 1.72 -9.39
C GLN A 42 -5.21 1.68 -9.61
N ASP A 43 -4.80 1.69 -10.87
CA ASP A 43 -3.40 1.81 -11.26
C ASP A 43 -2.77 3.08 -10.67
N PHE A 44 -1.51 2.96 -10.25
CA PHE A 44 -0.81 4.03 -9.56
C PHE A 44 0.66 4.14 -10.00
N ILE A 45 1.24 5.27 -9.67
CA ILE A 45 2.65 5.57 -9.92
C ILE A 45 3.28 5.96 -8.58
N MET A 46 4.42 5.36 -8.26
CA MET A 46 5.26 5.77 -7.14
C MET A 46 6.32 6.74 -7.66
N LEU A 47 6.31 7.98 -7.15
CA LEU A 47 7.30 9.00 -7.49
C LEU A 47 8.36 9.06 -6.39
N GLY A 48 9.62 9.27 -6.78
CA GLY A 48 10.68 9.53 -5.82
C GLY A 48 10.53 10.94 -5.23
N GLY A 49 10.32 11.03 -3.91
CA GLY A 49 10.20 12.30 -3.20
C GLY A 49 8.77 12.83 -3.08
N CYS A 50 8.63 14.16 -3.00
CA CYS A 50 7.34 14.84 -2.83
C CYS A 50 6.80 15.41 -4.15
N CYS A 51 5.51 15.72 -4.18
CA CYS A 51 4.82 16.34 -5.31
C CYS A 51 4.04 17.58 -4.85
N MET A 52 3.81 18.53 -5.76
CA MET A 52 3.03 19.74 -5.50
C MET A 52 1.53 19.40 -5.35
N GLY A 53 0.95 19.68 -4.19
CA GLY A 53 -0.43 19.25 -3.95
C GLY A 53 -0.74 18.88 -2.51
N PRO A 54 -1.91 19.27 -1.97
CA PRO A 54 -2.54 18.44 -0.97
C PRO A 54 -3.07 17.17 -1.65
N LYS A 55 -3.50 16.24 -0.80
CA LYS A 55 -4.10 14.97 -1.20
C LYS A 55 -5.37 15.20 -2.02
N LYS A 56 -5.72 14.28 -2.92
CA LYS A 56 -6.84 14.37 -3.89
C LYS A 56 -6.68 15.40 -5.03
N ARG A 57 -5.60 16.20 -5.07
CA ARG A 57 -5.36 17.12 -6.19
C ARG A 57 -5.05 16.34 -7.47
N VAL A 58 -5.71 16.71 -8.57
CA VAL A 58 -5.40 16.20 -9.91
C VAL A 58 -4.02 16.72 -10.34
N ILE A 59 -3.16 15.84 -10.83
CA ILE A 59 -1.80 16.15 -11.27
C ILE A 59 -1.62 15.70 -12.71
N THR A 60 -1.18 16.61 -13.58
CA THR A 60 -0.85 16.28 -14.98
C THR A 60 0.63 15.90 -15.08
N LEU A 61 0.91 14.68 -15.55
CA LEU A 61 2.27 14.20 -15.78
C LEU A 61 2.69 14.45 -17.23
N ARG A 62 3.87 15.02 -17.44
CA ARG A 62 4.47 15.24 -18.77
C ARG A 62 5.81 14.54 -18.85
N LYS A 63 6.13 13.99 -20.02
CA LYS A 63 7.49 13.51 -20.31
C LYS A 63 8.50 14.67 -20.16
N SER A 64 9.70 14.34 -19.69
CA SER A 64 10.79 15.31 -19.63
C SER A 64 11.13 15.80 -21.03
N LEU A 65 11.40 17.10 -21.16
CA LEU A 65 11.88 17.72 -22.40
C LEU A 65 13.41 17.63 -22.54
N LEU A 66 14.09 17.28 -21.45
CA LEU A 66 15.55 17.15 -21.41
C LEU A 66 15.95 15.69 -21.58
N THR A 67 17.00 15.45 -22.35
CA THR A 67 17.63 14.14 -22.44
C THR A 67 18.44 13.86 -21.18
N HIS A 68 18.06 12.82 -20.45
CA HIS A 68 18.74 12.46 -19.20
C HIS A 68 19.98 11.62 -19.49
N THR A 69 21.17 12.16 -19.20
CA THR A 69 22.46 11.45 -19.36
C THR A 69 23.11 11.06 -18.02
N LYS A 70 22.64 11.64 -16.90
CA LYS A 70 23.20 11.39 -15.57
C LYS A 70 22.89 9.98 -15.10
N ARG A 71 23.89 9.27 -14.54
CA ARG A 71 23.73 7.90 -13.98
C ARG A 71 22.56 7.80 -13.00
N LYS A 72 22.41 8.75 -12.09
CA LYS A 72 21.30 8.82 -11.12
C LYS A 72 19.91 8.80 -11.77
N ALA A 73 19.77 9.36 -12.97
CA ALA A 73 18.50 9.42 -13.69
C ALA A 73 18.22 8.16 -14.53
N LEU A 74 19.26 7.38 -14.85
CA LEU A 74 19.19 6.16 -15.65
C LEU A 74 19.24 4.88 -14.81
N GLU A 75 19.29 5.02 -13.49
CA GLU A 75 19.34 3.91 -12.55
C GLU A 75 18.05 3.09 -12.61
N LYS A 76 18.19 1.76 -12.73
CA LYS A 76 17.06 0.83 -12.65
C LYS A 76 16.72 0.61 -11.18
N MET A 77 15.52 1.03 -10.79
CA MET A 77 15.04 0.90 -9.42
C MET A 77 14.46 -0.50 -9.19
N ASN A 78 15.01 -1.24 -8.22
CA ASN A 78 14.41 -2.47 -7.70
C ASN A 78 14.04 -2.28 -6.22
N LEU A 79 12.74 -2.29 -5.91
CA LEU A 79 12.23 -2.06 -4.56
C LEU A 79 12.28 -3.35 -3.75
N LYS A 80 12.90 -3.30 -2.56
CA LYS A 80 12.95 -4.46 -1.66
C LYS A 80 11.77 -4.52 -0.70
N PHE A 81 11.29 -3.37 -0.24
CA PHE A 81 10.23 -3.30 0.76
C PHE A 81 9.40 -2.04 0.57
N ILE A 82 8.09 -2.17 0.79
CA ILE A 82 7.15 -1.05 0.79
C ILE A 82 6.49 -0.99 2.17
N ASP A 83 6.54 0.16 2.81
CA ASP A 83 5.90 0.37 4.10
C ASP A 83 4.40 0.66 3.94
N THR A 84 3.60 -0.24 4.48
CA THR A 84 2.12 -0.26 4.47
C THR A 84 1.56 -0.06 5.89
N SER A 85 2.40 0.33 6.83
CA SER A 85 1.97 0.69 8.18
C SER A 85 1.04 1.90 8.19
N SER A 86 0.17 1.96 9.23
CA SER A 86 -0.76 3.08 9.41
C SER A 86 -0.05 4.43 9.37
N LYS A 87 -0.59 5.35 8.58
CA LYS A 87 -0.18 6.77 8.54
C LYS A 87 -1.06 7.67 9.39
N PHE A 88 -2.01 7.07 10.10
CA PHE A 88 -2.77 7.75 11.15
C PHE A 88 -2.13 7.41 12.50
N GLY A 89 -1.37 8.37 13.04
CA GLY A 89 -0.52 8.16 14.21
C GLY A 89 0.77 7.38 13.89
N HIS A 90 1.24 6.57 14.84
CA HIS A 90 2.47 5.78 14.71
C HIS A 90 2.16 4.33 14.32
N GLY A 91 2.30 4.00 13.04
CA GLY A 91 2.13 2.63 12.53
C GLY A 91 3.23 1.68 12.99
N ARG A 92 2.86 0.49 13.48
CA ARG A 92 3.81 -0.55 13.96
C ARG A 92 3.78 -1.87 13.17
N PHE A 93 2.68 -2.16 12.49
CA PHE A 93 2.46 -3.41 11.76
C PHE A 93 2.22 -3.10 10.30
N GLN A 94 2.61 -4.00 9.40
CA GLN A 94 2.41 -3.84 7.96
C GLN A 94 1.04 -4.37 7.55
N THR A 95 0.62 -5.48 8.15
CA THR A 95 -0.66 -6.11 7.85
C THR A 95 -1.55 -6.23 9.08
N HIS A 96 -2.87 -6.33 8.83
CA HIS A 96 -3.84 -6.65 9.88
C HIS A 96 -3.56 -8.03 10.48
N GLN A 97 -3.03 -8.98 9.69
CA GLN A 97 -2.69 -10.30 10.16
C GLN A 97 -1.53 -10.27 11.17
N GLU A 98 -0.45 -9.54 10.87
CA GLU A 98 0.66 -9.34 11.81
C GLU A 98 0.17 -8.74 13.13
N LYS A 99 -0.67 -7.70 13.05
CA LYS A 99 -1.23 -7.04 14.24
C LYS A 99 -2.07 -8.00 15.08
N ARG A 100 -2.92 -8.83 14.45
CA ARG A 100 -3.74 -9.82 15.15
C ARG A 100 -2.89 -10.90 15.81
N ASN A 101 -1.91 -11.43 15.08
CA ASN A 101 -0.99 -12.44 15.61
C ASN A 101 -0.19 -11.92 16.81
N PHE A 102 0.26 -10.66 16.76
CA PHE A 102 1.02 -10.05 17.86
C PHE A 102 0.15 -9.75 19.09
N MET A 103 -1.05 -9.20 18.89
CA MET A 103 -1.93 -8.79 20.00
C MET A 103 -2.67 -9.96 20.66
N GLY A 104 -2.81 -11.08 19.95
CA GLY A 104 -3.61 -12.21 20.41
C GLY A 104 -5.12 -11.92 20.43
N PRO A 105 -5.92 -12.84 21.00
CA PRO A 105 -7.37 -12.68 21.10
C PRO A 105 -7.73 -11.58 22.10
N LEU A 106 -8.48 -10.57 21.64
CA LEU A 106 -8.96 -9.48 22.49
C LEU A 106 -10.39 -9.74 22.97
N LYS A 107 -10.81 -9.02 24.01
CA LYS A 107 -12.18 -9.12 24.57
C LYS A 107 -13.28 -8.98 23.50
N LYS A 108 -13.14 -8.01 22.59
CA LYS A 108 -14.10 -7.76 21.51
C LYS A 108 -14.21 -8.92 20.52
N ASP A 109 -13.15 -9.71 20.37
CA ASP A 109 -13.12 -10.84 19.44
C ASP A 109 -13.83 -12.03 20.11
N ARG A 110 -13.60 -12.28 21.40
CA ARG A 110 -14.33 -13.28 22.21
C ARG A 110 -15.84 -13.05 22.23
N ILE A 111 -16.28 -11.81 22.46
CA ILE A 111 -17.71 -11.47 22.44
C ILE A 111 -18.32 -11.78 21.07
N LYS A 112 -17.60 -11.54 19.98
CA LYS A 112 -18.08 -11.89 18.62
C LYS A 112 -18.16 -13.39 18.40
N GLU A 113 -17.20 -14.16 18.94
CA GLU A 113 -17.22 -15.63 18.91
C GLU A 113 -18.43 -16.18 19.66
N GLU A 114 -18.70 -15.67 20.87
CA GLU A 114 -19.86 -16.06 21.69
C GLU A 114 -21.18 -15.73 21.01
N LEU A 115 -21.32 -14.54 20.42
CA LEU A 115 -22.51 -14.15 19.66
C LEU A 115 -22.70 -14.95 18.37
N ALA A 116 -21.63 -15.43 17.75
CA ALA A 116 -21.71 -16.26 16.55
C ALA A 116 -22.00 -17.74 16.87
N ALA A 117 -21.74 -18.16 18.10
CA ALA A 117 -22.03 -19.51 18.60
C ALA A 117 -23.44 -19.65 19.18
N ALA A 118 -24.11 -18.54 19.50
CA ALA A 118 -25.50 -18.46 19.92
C ALA A 118 -26.45 -18.39 18.72
#